data_AF-A0A1Q4VI72-F1
#
_entry.id   AF-A0A1Q4VI72-F1
#
_cell.length_a   1.000
_cell.length_b   1.000
_cell.length_c   1.000
_cell.angle_alpha   90.00
_cell.angle_beta   90.00
_cell.angle_gamma   90.00
#
_symmetry.space_group_name_H-M   'P 1'
#
loop_
_entity.id
_entity.type
_entity.pdbx_description
1 polymer ?
#
loop_
_entity_poly.entity_id
_entity_poly.type
_entity_poly.pdbx_seq_one_letter_code
_entity_poly.pdbx_strand_id
1 'polypeptide(L)'
;MAKVSLTYISLRLSVRSAAKKARALADRQAKLTARLQEESDDVKRIAEQIASLKVDPFTVAETEDVGGLMRQLWKYAAWYAAAALETSKNAFAADRQAQESHGGIKEAADRSPVEMADRGWYKQE
;
A
#
# COMPACT_ATOMS: atom_id res chain seq x y z
N MET A 1 1.91 3.95 35.24
CA MET A 1 1.70 3.63 33.82
C MET A 1 0.32 3.03 33.68
N ALA A 2 -0.61 3.70 33.02
CA ALA A 2 -1.94 3.15 32.79
C ALA A 2 -1.80 1.89 31.92
N LYS A 3 -2.23 0.73 32.43
CA LYS A 3 -2.37 -0.50 31.66
C LYS A 3 -3.37 -0.18 30.56
N VAL A 4 -2.92 -0.09 29.31
CA VAL A 4 -3.85 -0.07 28.17
C VAL A 4 -4.64 -1.38 28.30
N SER A 5 -5.93 -1.30 28.63
CA SER A 5 -6.79 -2.47 28.61
C SER A 5 -6.84 -2.93 27.15
N LEU A 6 -6.09 -4.00 26.86
CA LEU A 6 -6.12 -4.64 25.56
C LEU A 6 -7.53 -5.22 25.41
N THR A 7 -8.34 -4.59 24.58
CA THR A 7 -9.69 -5.05 24.24
C THR A 7 -9.73 -5.45 22.77
N TYR A 8 -10.72 -6.26 22.38
CA TYR A 8 -10.96 -6.55 20.97
C TYR A 8 -11.15 -5.27 20.12
N ILE A 9 -11.80 -4.23 20.65
CA ILE A 9 -11.93 -2.94 19.96
C ILE A 9 -10.56 -2.31 19.70
N SER A 10 -9.67 -2.34 20.70
CA SER A 10 -8.31 -1.78 20.54
C SER A 10 -7.56 -2.49 19.39
N LEU A 11 -7.65 -3.82 19.31
CA LEU A 11 -7.08 -4.60 18.20
C LEU A 11 -7.71 -4.23 16.86
N ARG A 12 -9.05 -4.16 16.77
CA ARG A 12 -9.76 -3.78 15.54
C ARG A 12 -9.37 -2.39 15.07
N LEU A 13 -9.32 -1.41 15.99
CA LEU A 13 -8.91 -0.04 15.67
C LEU A 13 -7.47 0.01 15.17
N SER A 14 -6.56 -0.77 15.76
CA SER A 14 -5.18 -0.89 15.29
C SER A 14 -5.08 -1.49 13.89
N VAL A 15 -5.80 -2.59 13.60
CA VAL A 15 -5.83 -3.23 12.27
C VAL A 15 -6.41 -2.27 11.23
N ARG A 16 -7.56 -1.64 11.52
CA ARG A 16 -8.17 -0.64 10.64
C ARG A 16 -7.25 0.56 10.37
N SER A 17 -6.54 1.03 11.41
CA SER A 17 -5.56 2.12 11.28
C SER A 17 -4.40 1.71 10.38
N ALA A 18 -3.88 0.49 10.54
CA ALA A 18 -2.84 -0.06 9.68
C ALA A 18 -3.30 -0.18 8.22
N ALA A 19 -4.53 -0.69 7.98
CA ALA A 19 -5.10 -0.80 6.64
C ALA A 19 -5.25 0.57 5.95
N LYS A 20 -5.72 1.59 6.66
CA LYS A 20 -5.79 2.98 6.16
C LYS A 20 -4.41 3.54 5.82
N LYS A 21 -3.41 3.32 6.67
CA LYS A 21 -2.02 3.75 6.42
C LYS A 21 -1.44 3.06 5.19
N ALA A 22 -1.63 1.74 5.06
CA ALA A 22 -1.21 0.97 3.90
C ALA A 22 -1.83 1.53 2.60
N ARG A 23 -3.13 1.87 2.64
CA ARG A 23 -3.80 2.50 1.50
C ARG A 23 -3.21 3.85 1.13
N ALA A 24 -3.02 4.72 2.11
CA ALA A 24 -2.44 6.05 1.88
C ALA A 24 -1.01 5.96 1.29
N LEU A 25 -0.22 4.98 1.73
CA LEU A 25 1.11 4.72 1.17
C LEU A 25 1.01 4.21 -0.28
N ALA A 26 0.11 3.28 -0.57
CA ALA A 26 -0.13 2.80 -1.93
C ALA A 26 -0.55 3.93 -2.87
N ASP A 27 -1.45 4.82 -2.43
CA ASP A 27 -1.89 5.97 -3.23
C ASP A 27 -0.74 6.96 -3.48
N ARG A 28 0.13 7.19 -2.49
CA ARG A 28 1.35 8.00 -2.69
C ARG A 28 2.30 7.36 -3.70
N GLN A 29 2.50 6.05 -3.62
CA GLN A 29 3.35 5.32 -4.54
C GLN A 29 2.79 5.33 -5.97
N ALA A 30 1.48 5.22 -6.13
CA ALA A 30 0.82 5.33 -7.43
C ALA A 30 1.06 6.71 -8.06
N LYS A 31 0.93 7.79 -7.28
CA LYS A 31 1.23 9.16 -7.75
C LYS A 31 2.69 9.32 -8.15
N LEU A 32 3.63 8.82 -7.34
CA LEU A 32 5.06 8.87 -7.67
C LEU A 32 5.37 8.09 -8.96
N THR A 33 4.74 6.92 -9.12
CA THR A 33 4.89 6.09 -10.32
C THR A 33 4.38 6.80 -11.57
N ALA A 34 3.23 7.47 -11.49
CA ALA A 34 2.69 8.27 -12.60
C ALA A 34 3.66 9.38 -13.01
N ARG A 35 4.25 10.10 -12.04
CA ARG A 35 5.26 11.12 -12.33
C ARG A 35 6.52 10.52 -12.98
N LEU A 36 7.01 9.39 -12.49
CA LEU A 36 8.15 8.70 -13.12
C LEU A 36 7.85 8.25 -14.56
N GLN A 37 6.60 7.93 -14.86
CA GLN A 37 6.18 7.63 -16.23
C GLN A 37 6.32 8.86 -17.12
N GLU A 38 5.76 9.99 -16.68
CA GLU A 38 5.84 11.27 -17.40
C GLU A 38 7.30 11.67 -17.67
N GLU A 39 8.15 11.63 -16.64
CA GLU A 39 9.58 11.94 -16.77
C GLU A 39 10.30 10.96 -17.72
N SER A 40 9.96 9.66 -17.66
CA SER A 40 10.53 8.66 -18.56
C SER A 40 10.12 8.89 -20.02
N ASP A 41 8.87 9.29 -20.25
CA ASP A 41 8.36 9.59 -21.59
C ASP A 41 8.99 10.88 -22.14
N ASP A 42 9.22 11.88 -21.28
CA ASP A 42 9.92 13.11 -21.64
C ASP A 42 11.39 12.86 -22.00
N VAL A 43 12.11 12.04 -21.24
CA VAL A 43 13.49 11.65 -21.58
C VAL A 43 13.52 10.92 -22.92
N LYS A 44 12.56 10.04 -23.18
CA LYS A 44 12.46 9.36 -24.49
C LYS A 44 12.26 10.39 -25.62
N ARG A 45 11.35 11.33 -25.44
CA ARG A 45 11.07 12.39 -26.42
C ARG A 45 12.31 13.25 -26.67
N ILE A 46 13.08 13.57 -25.63
CA ILE A 46 14.35 14.30 -25.76
C ILE A 46 15.37 13.48 -26.55
N ALA A 47 15.51 12.17 -26.28
CA ALA A 47 16.40 11.30 -27.05
C ALA A 47 16.01 11.24 -28.54
N GLU A 48 14.71 11.13 -28.84
CA GLU A 48 14.20 11.18 -30.22
C GLU A 48 14.49 12.53 -30.90
N GLN A 49 14.38 13.64 -30.17
CA GLN A 49 14.75 14.97 -30.68
C GLN A 49 16.24 15.07 -30.96
N ILE A 50 17.10 14.57 -30.08
CA ILE A 50 18.57 14.56 -30.27
C ILE A 50 18.94 13.73 -31.51
N ALA A 51 18.32 12.57 -31.70
CA ALA A 51 18.51 11.74 -32.89
C ALA A 51 18.18 12.50 -34.19
N SER A 52 17.20 13.41 -34.15
CA SER A 52 16.82 14.22 -35.32
C SER A 52 17.85 15.30 -35.71
N LEU A 53 18.76 15.67 -34.80
CA LEU A 53 19.75 16.73 -35.00
C LEU A 53 20.97 16.29 -35.84
N LYS A 54 20.98 15.04 -36.34
CA LYS A 54 22.12 14.45 -37.08
C LYS A 54 23.43 14.48 -36.28
N VAL A 55 23.34 14.37 -34.96
CA VAL A 55 24.52 14.16 -34.09
C VAL A 55 25.14 12.80 -34.37
N ASP A 56 26.34 12.56 -33.86
CA ASP A 56 27.02 11.30 -34.12
C ASP A 56 26.25 10.09 -33.54
N PRO A 57 26.39 8.89 -34.13
CA PRO A 57 25.64 7.71 -33.70
C PRO A 57 25.88 7.28 -32.25
N PHE A 58 27.07 7.54 -31.68
CA PHE A 58 27.35 7.18 -30.29
C PHE A 58 26.57 8.07 -29.33
N THR A 59 26.49 9.37 -29.59
CA THR A 59 25.64 10.29 -28.81
C THR A 59 24.17 9.87 -28.85
N VAL A 60 23.65 9.47 -30.02
CA VAL A 60 22.28 8.94 -30.13
C VAL A 60 22.12 7.70 -29.24
N ALA A 61 23.01 6.73 -29.37
CA ALA A 61 22.95 5.49 -28.57
C ALA A 61 22.99 5.76 -27.06
N GLU A 62 23.89 6.64 -26.60
CA GLU A 62 23.95 7.02 -25.17
C GLU A 62 22.65 7.64 -24.66
N THR A 63 22.00 8.50 -25.46
CA THR A 63 20.73 9.12 -25.07
C THR A 63 19.56 8.12 -25.07
N GLU A 64 19.56 7.17 -26.00
CA GLU A 64 18.59 6.06 -26.03
C GLU A 64 18.76 5.14 -24.81
N ASP A 65 19.99 4.86 -24.40
CA ASP A 65 20.32 4.07 -23.21
C ASP A 65 19.81 4.74 -21.94
N VAL A 66 20.01 6.06 -21.78
CA VAL A 66 19.46 6.82 -20.64
C VAL A 66 17.93 6.75 -20.62
N GLY A 67 17.28 6.89 -21.78
CA GLY A 67 15.83 6.70 -21.90
C GLY A 67 15.38 5.28 -21.56
N GLY A 68 16.19 4.27 -21.89
CA GLY A 68 15.99 2.88 -21.50
C GLY A 68 16.03 2.68 -19.98
N LEU A 69 17.03 3.24 -19.31
CA LEU A 69 17.20 3.18 -17.86
C LEU A 69 16.03 3.85 -17.12
N MET A 70 15.57 5.02 -17.59
CA MET A 70 14.40 5.70 -17.03
C MET A 70 13.12 4.87 -17.16
N ARG A 71 12.90 4.24 -18.32
CA ARG A 71 11.78 3.29 -18.51
C ARG A 71 11.86 2.12 -17.55
N GLN A 72 13.06 1.59 -17.31
CA GLN A 72 13.26 0.48 -16.39
C GLN A 72 13.00 0.90 -14.93
N LEU A 73 13.42 2.10 -14.54
CA LEU A 73 13.13 2.69 -13.23
C LEU A 73 11.61 2.82 -13.01
N TRP A 74 10.88 3.35 -13.99
CA TRP A 74 9.42 3.41 -13.94
C TRP A 74 8.79 2.04 -13.78
N LYS A 75 9.24 1.02 -14.53
CA LYS A 75 8.73 -0.36 -14.39
C LYS A 75 8.89 -0.89 -12.96
N TYR A 76 10.04 -0.68 -12.34
CA TYR A 76 10.25 -1.09 -10.94
C TYR A 76 9.33 -0.33 -9.97
N ALA A 77 9.16 0.98 -10.17
CA ALA A 77 8.22 1.77 -9.37
C ALA A 77 6.77 1.26 -9.52
N ALA A 78 6.36 0.89 -10.73
CA ALA A 78 5.04 0.34 -11.01
C ALA A 78 4.80 -1.02 -10.35
N TRP A 79 5.81 -1.89 -10.36
CA TRP A 79 5.76 -3.17 -9.64
C TRP A 79 5.58 -2.95 -8.13
N TYR A 80 6.35 -2.04 -7.55
CA TYR A 80 6.23 -1.72 -6.13
C TYR A 80 4.89 -1.07 -5.79
N ALA A 81 4.35 -0.20 -6.66
CA ALA A 81 3.01 0.36 -6.49
C ALA A 81 1.91 -0.71 -6.50
N ALA A 82 2.00 -1.69 -7.41
CA ALA A 82 1.08 -2.81 -7.46
C ALA A 82 1.15 -3.67 -6.18
N ALA A 83 2.35 -3.99 -5.71
CA ALA A 83 2.55 -4.73 -4.46
C ALA A 83 2.01 -3.97 -3.24
N ALA A 84 2.19 -2.66 -3.18
CA ALA A 84 1.64 -1.81 -2.13
C ALA A 84 0.10 -1.80 -2.15
N LEU A 85 -0.51 -1.76 -3.34
CA LEU A 85 -1.96 -1.83 -3.49
C LEU A 85 -2.51 -3.18 -3.01
N GLU A 86 -1.89 -4.29 -3.39
CA GLU A 86 -2.27 -5.63 -2.91
C GLU A 86 -2.13 -5.75 -1.38
N THR A 87 -1.04 -5.21 -0.82
CA THR A 87 -0.86 -5.15 0.64
C THR A 87 -1.99 -4.39 1.33
N SER A 88 -2.43 -3.27 0.75
CA SER A 88 -3.59 -2.52 1.26
C SER A 88 -4.88 -3.34 1.19
N LYS A 89 -5.14 -4.06 0.09
CA LYS A 89 -6.33 -4.92 -0.04
C LYS A 89 -6.33 -6.03 1.02
N ASN A 90 -5.18 -6.68 1.23
CA ASN A 90 -5.04 -7.73 2.23
C ASN A 90 -5.24 -7.20 3.66
N ALA A 91 -4.76 -6.00 3.96
CA ALA A 91 -4.99 -5.36 5.25
C ALA A 91 -6.48 -5.05 5.49
N PHE A 92 -7.22 -4.62 4.47
CA PHE A 92 -8.67 -4.46 4.57
C PHE A 92 -9.42 -5.79 4.68
N ALA A 93 -8.95 -6.84 3.99
CA ALA A 93 -9.49 -8.18 4.15
C ALA A 93 -9.32 -8.69 5.58
N ALA A 94 -8.16 -8.43 6.21
CA ALA A 94 -7.91 -8.75 7.61
C ALA A 94 -8.82 -7.95 8.56
N ASP A 95 -9.04 -6.65 8.32
CA ASP A 95 -10.00 -5.84 9.09
C ASP A 95 -11.43 -6.40 8.99
N ARG A 96 -11.86 -6.76 7.78
CA ARG A 96 -13.16 -7.38 7.54
C ARG A 96 -13.28 -8.74 8.22
N GLN A 97 -12.27 -9.60 8.11
CA GLN A 97 -12.27 -10.91 8.77
C GLN A 97 -12.32 -10.74 10.30
N ALA A 98 -11.60 -9.76 10.86
CA ALA A 98 -11.68 -9.44 12.27
C ALA A 98 -13.11 -9.02 12.65
N GLN A 99 -13.75 -8.15 11.85
CA GLN A 99 -15.14 -7.76 12.03
C GLN A 99 -16.11 -8.95 11.98
N GLU A 100 -15.99 -9.83 11.00
CA GLU A 100 -16.86 -10.99 10.81
C GLU A 100 -16.70 -12.01 11.95
N SER A 101 -15.45 -12.33 12.32
CA SER A 101 -15.15 -13.37 13.31
C SER A 101 -15.51 -12.93 14.73
N HIS A 102 -15.47 -11.63 15.00
CA HIS A 102 -15.55 -11.10 16.37
C HIS A 102 -16.65 -10.05 16.58
N GLY A 103 -17.43 -9.71 15.55
CA GLY A 103 -18.53 -8.75 15.62
C GLY A 103 -19.63 -9.14 16.60
N GLY A 104 -20.00 -10.43 16.62
CA GLY A 104 -21.04 -10.99 17.52
C GLY A 104 -20.49 -11.58 18.83
N ILE A 105 -19.19 -11.48 19.10
CA ILE A 105 -18.59 -12.10 20.28
C ILE A 105 -19.10 -11.48 21.57
N LYS A 106 -19.40 -10.18 21.57
CA LYS A 106 -20.02 -9.55 22.75
C LYS A 106 -21.39 -10.14 23.04
N GLU A 107 -22.26 -10.26 22.04
CA GLU A 107 -23.60 -10.82 22.20
C GLU A 107 -23.56 -12.31 22.52
N ALA A 108 -22.55 -13.04 22.04
CA ALA A 108 -22.31 -14.43 22.43
C ALA A 108 -21.80 -14.54 23.87
N ALA A 109 -20.87 -13.67 24.29
CA ALA A 109 -20.35 -13.61 25.65
C ALA A 109 -21.42 -13.19 26.67
N ASP A 110 -22.27 -12.22 26.32
CA ASP A 110 -23.39 -11.75 27.16
C ASP A 110 -24.47 -12.83 27.33
N ARG A 111 -24.67 -13.68 26.32
CA ARG A 111 -25.64 -14.80 26.36
C ARG A 111 -25.07 -16.10 26.91
N SER A 112 -23.76 -16.19 27.15
CA SER A 112 -23.12 -17.40 27.65
C SER A 112 -23.51 -17.65 29.11
N PRO A 113 -24.07 -18.82 29.45
CA PRO A 113 -24.31 -19.20 30.85
C PRO A 113 -23.02 -19.62 31.57
N VAL A 114 -21.90 -19.72 30.84
CA VAL A 114 -20.58 -20.12 31.37
C VAL A 114 -19.73 -18.89 31.64
N GLU A 115 -19.03 -18.89 32.77
CA GLU A 115 -18.08 -17.84 33.13
C GLU A 115 -16.92 -17.78 32.13
N MET A 116 -16.76 -16.62 31.49
CA MET A 116 -15.72 -16.39 30.48
C MET A 116 -14.36 -16.15 31.14
N ALA A 117 -13.29 -16.67 30.52
CA ALA A 117 -11.92 -16.61 31.06
C ALA A 117 -11.41 -15.18 31.31
N ASP A 118 -11.80 -14.19 30.49
CA ASP A 118 -11.56 -12.76 30.73
C ASP A 118 -12.67 -11.89 30.14
N ARG A 119 -13.62 -11.46 30.98
CA ARG A 119 -14.73 -10.58 30.58
C ARG A 119 -14.28 -9.21 30.05
N GLY A 120 -13.12 -8.71 30.48
CA GLY A 120 -12.58 -7.41 30.07
C GLY A 120 -12.11 -7.41 28.62
N TRP A 121 -11.55 -8.52 28.15
CA TRP A 121 -11.14 -8.70 26.75
C TRP A 121 -12.32 -8.60 25.77
N TYR A 122 -13.47 -9.17 26.15
CA TYR A 122 -14.69 -9.23 25.35
C TYR A 122 -15.56 -7.97 25.41
N LYS A 123 -15.21 -6.99 26.27
CA LYS A 123 -15.94 -5.72 26.32
C LYS A 123 -15.77 -4.97 25.01
N GLN A 124 -16.90 -4.66 24.38
CA GLN A 124 -17.03 -3.56 23.43
C GLN A 124 -17.47 -2.36 24.28
N GLU A 125 -16.57 -1.41 24.57
CA GLU A 125 -16.98 -0.08 25.06
C GLU A 125 -17.33 0.82 23.87
#